data_AF-A0A950KA55-F1
#
_entry.id   AF-A0A950KA55-F1
#
_cell.length_a   1.000
_cell.length_b   1.000
_cell.length_c   1.000
_cell.angle_alpha   90.00
_cell.angle_beta   90.00
_cell.angle_gamma   90.00
#
_symmetry.space_group_name_H-M   'P 1'
#
loop_
_entity.id
_entity.type
_entity.pdbx_description
1 polymer ?
#
loop_
_entity_poly.entity_id
_entity_poly.type
_entity_poly.pdbx_seq_one_letter_code
_entity_poly.pdbx_strand_id
1 'polypeptide(L)'
;EQFRTFDPPFTSFDHGQLGSLFPAELDLVSRLWFRCGYRPGIGAYLNFFLLRDFITTHDTNYPPRFKTFKAMATSFYRTDLFIRDVTDSGSQATGGISNPKVRGMLQQIQQRHRAVKIPEWMQTYFGFSLLENVEKQCAPMTDDERRLHLAYMAKTYRIMGMPFTEDRVALERFSREIEAEQAAVTENVARHSVNILRLGEMIGVSSAPDSILPMLPARTRSAFEPLYPGVRPGPLRRAWSRVLGKLLIPKAVGAPRRAVPFAG
;
A
#
# COMPACT_ATOMS: atom_id res chain seq x y z
N GLU A 1 -14.53 10.90 15.33
CA GLU A 1 -14.65 12.32 14.93
C GLU A 1 -13.83 12.65 13.67
N GLN A 2 -12.59 12.15 13.57
CA GLN A 2 -11.67 12.36 12.45
C GLN A 2 -12.22 12.06 11.04
N PHE A 3 -13.14 11.09 10.88
CA PHE A 3 -13.73 10.76 9.57
C PHE A 3 -14.90 11.64 9.13
N ARG A 4 -15.40 12.55 9.97
CA ARG A 4 -16.57 13.38 9.63
C ARG A 4 -16.34 14.25 8.39
N THR A 5 -15.09 14.58 8.07
CA THR A 5 -14.72 15.40 6.92
C THR A 5 -14.36 14.57 5.69
N PHE A 6 -14.41 13.24 5.75
CA PHE A 6 -14.07 12.38 4.61
C PHE A 6 -15.33 12.01 3.84
N ASP A 7 -15.16 11.81 2.54
CA ASP A 7 -16.25 11.33 1.71
C ASP A 7 -16.68 9.92 2.15
N PRO A 8 -17.99 9.66 2.28
CA PRO A 8 -18.48 8.39 2.75
C PRO A 8 -18.25 7.29 1.70
N PRO A 9 -18.22 6.01 2.11
CA PRO A 9 -18.23 4.90 1.19
C PRO A 9 -19.42 4.96 0.21
N PHE A 10 -19.26 4.40 -0.98
CA PHE A 10 -20.40 4.21 -1.88
C PHE A 10 -21.29 3.08 -1.34
N THR A 11 -22.59 3.35 -1.22
CA THR A 11 -23.59 2.37 -0.77
C THR A 11 -23.93 1.36 -1.88
N SER A 12 -23.90 1.81 -3.13
CA SER A 12 -24.03 1.01 -4.34
C SER A 12 -23.13 1.57 -5.43
N PHE A 13 -22.66 0.70 -6.34
CA PHE A 13 -21.89 1.13 -7.49
C PHE A 13 -22.81 1.57 -8.63
N ASP A 14 -22.55 2.76 -9.15
CA ASP A 14 -23.11 3.27 -10.40
C ASP A 14 -21.95 3.74 -11.31
N HIS A 15 -22.04 3.48 -12.61
CA HIS A 15 -21.00 3.87 -13.57
C HIS A 15 -20.80 5.40 -13.60
N GLY A 16 -21.85 6.17 -13.30
CA GLY A 16 -21.75 7.63 -13.16
C GLY A 16 -20.75 8.08 -12.08
N GLN A 17 -20.51 7.26 -11.05
CA GLN A 17 -19.57 7.57 -9.96
C GLN A 17 -18.09 7.53 -10.40
N LEU A 18 -17.79 6.90 -11.54
CA LEU A 18 -16.44 6.94 -12.10
C LEU A 18 -16.12 8.33 -12.67
N GLY A 19 -17.13 9.05 -13.17
CA GLY A 19 -16.95 10.37 -13.76
C GLY A 19 -16.20 10.36 -15.11
N SER A 20 -16.16 11.52 -15.76
CA SER A 20 -15.58 11.67 -17.10
C SER A 20 -14.04 11.57 -17.15
N LEU A 21 -13.36 11.83 -16.04
CA LEU A 21 -11.90 11.76 -15.95
C LEU A 21 -11.36 10.35 -15.69
N PHE A 22 -12.22 9.37 -15.41
CA PHE A 22 -11.81 8.01 -15.05
C PHE A 22 -10.78 7.37 -16.01
N PRO A 23 -10.90 7.50 -17.35
CA PRO A 23 -9.89 6.93 -18.25
C PRO A 23 -8.49 7.50 -18.04
N ALA A 24 -8.37 8.80 -17.77
CA ALA A 24 -7.09 9.46 -17.50
C ALA A 24 -6.54 9.06 -16.12
N GLU A 25 -7.42 8.95 -15.13
CA GLU A 25 -7.08 8.45 -13.80
C GLU A 25 -6.52 7.02 -13.87
N LEU A 26 -7.22 6.12 -14.58
CA LEU A 26 -6.82 4.72 -14.74
C LEU A 26 -5.49 4.58 -15.49
N ASP A 27 -5.31 5.30 -16.60
CA ASP A 27 -4.03 5.31 -17.33
C ASP A 27 -2.87 5.75 -16.42
N LEU A 28 -3.06 6.84 -15.68
CA LEU A 28 -2.02 7.36 -14.80
C LEU A 28 -1.65 6.33 -13.72
N VAL A 29 -2.63 5.80 -12.97
CA VAL A 29 -2.32 4.85 -11.90
C VAL A 29 -1.71 3.56 -12.45
N SER A 30 -2.16 3.08 -13.61
CA SER A 30 -1.55 1.92 -14.27
C SER A 30 -0.07 2.18 -14.56
N ARG A 31 0.28 3.33 -15.15
CA ARG A 31 1.68 3.72 -15.41
C ARG A 31 2.51 3.87 -14.14
N LEU A 32 1.96 4.50 -13.10
CA LEU A 32 2.65 4.68 -11.82
C LEU A 32 3.00 3.33 -11.19
N TRP A 33 2.01 2.44 -11.05
CA TRP A 33 2.19 1.11 -10.46
C TRP A 33 3.03 0.17 -11.33
N PHE A 34 2.97 0.34 -12.66
CA PHE A 34 3.88 -0.37 -13.55
C PHE A 34 5.35 0.07 -13.31
N ARG A 35 5.60 1.38 -13.20
CA ARG A 35 6.94 1.96 -12.98
C ARG A 35 7.52 1.60 -11.62
N CYS A 36 6.76 1.77 -10.53
CA CYS A 36 7.26 1.53 -9.18
C CYS A 36 7.12 0.07 -8.74
N GLY A 37 6.25 -0.72 -9.38
CA GLY A 37 5.86 -2.05 -8.88
C GLY A 37 5.30 -1.96 -7.47
N TYR A 38 5.45 -3.03 -6.68
CA TYR A 38 5.00 -3.02 -5.27
C TYR A 38 6.06 -2.52 -4.27
N ARG A 39 7.09 -1.82 -4.76
CA ARG A 39 8.10 -1.16 -3.91
C ARG A 39 7.48 -0.17 -2.90
N PRO A 40 6.40 0.59 -3.21
CA PRO A 40 5.72 1.43 -2.23
C PRO A 40 5.20 0.65 -1.01
N GLY A 41 4.87 -0.63 -1.21
CA GLY A 41 4.45 -1.53 -0.13
C GLY A 41 5.51 -1.69 0.97
N ILE A 42 6.82 -1.58 0.65
CA ILE A 42 7.87 -1.69 1.68
C ILE A 42 7.80 -0.54 2.67
N GLY A 43 7.70 0.70 2.17
CA GLY A 43 7.53 1.89 3.00
C GLY A 43 6.22 1.83 3.80
N ALA A 44 5.12 1.48 3.13
CA ALA A 44 3.80 1.40 3.77
C ALA A 44 3.77 0.35 4.89
N TYR A 45 4.21 -0.89 4.65
CA TYR A 45 4.23 -1.94 5.68
C TYR A 45 5.17 -1.59 6.83
N LEU A 46 6.38 -1.07 6.53
CA LEU A 46 7.33 -0.69 7.57
C LEU A 46 6.76 0.39 8.50
N ASN A 47 6.15 1.42 7.90
CA ASN A 47 5.44 2.47 8.60
C ASN A 47 4.28 1.91 9.45
N PHE A 48 3.53 0.95 8.90
CA PHE A 48 2.38 0.35 9.57
C PHE A 48 2.76 -0.43 10.84
N PHE A 49 3.84 -1.22 10.81
CA PHE A 49 4.30 -1.95 12.00
C PHE A 49 4.95 -1.07 13.06
N LEU A 50 5.26 0.20 12.75
CA LEU A 50 5.71 1.20 13.71
C LEU A 50 4.56 1.86 14.47
N LEU A 51 3.30 1.53 14.15
CA LEU A 51 2.12 1.99 14.88
C LEU A 51 1.70 0.96 15.92
N ARG A 52 1.71 1.35 17.21
CA ARG A 52 1.45 0.48 18.37
C ARG A 52 0.15 -0.33 18.26
N ASP A 53 -0.96 0.32 17.93
CA ASP A 53 -2.25 -0.38 17.92
C ASP A 53 -2.36 -1.33 16.72
N PHE A 54 -1.67 -1.03 15.62
CA PHE A 54 -1.64 -1.90 14.44
C PHE A 54 -0.93 -3.21 14.75
N ILE A 55 0.29 -3.13 15.27
CA ILE A 55 1.09 -4.32 15.61
C ILE A 55 0.37 -5.17 16.66
N THR A 56 -0.24 -4.53 17.67
CA THR A 56 -1.08 -5.22 18.65
C THR A 56 -2.26 -5.95 18.00
N THR A 57 -3.03 -5.29 17.14
CA THR A 57 -4.19 -5.88 16.45
C THR A 57 -3.79 -7.09 15.62
N HIS A 58 -2.62 -7.08 14.99
CA HIS A 58 -2.20 -8.15 14.08
C HIS A 58 -1.49 -9.31 14.77
N ASP A 59 -0.78 -9.05 15.86
CA ASP A 59 -0.07 -10.07 16.62
C ASP A 59 -0.97 -10.77 17.65
N THR A 60 -2.02 -10.10 18.16
CA THR A 60 -2.96 -10.71 19.13
C THR A 60 -4.16 -11.41 18.48
N ASN A 61 -4.41 -11.19 17.18
CA ASN A 61 -5.43 -11.92 16.43
C ASN A 61 -5.12 -13.42 16.36
N TYR A 62 -6.13 -14.28 16.41
CA TYR A 62 -5.98 -15.74 16.28
C TYR A 62 -6.63 -16.27 14.99
N PRO A 63 -5.85 -16.87 14.06
CA PRO A 63 -4.40 -17.02 14.08
C PRO A 63 -3.66 -15.68 13.77
N PRO A 64 -2.43 -15.46 14.30
CA PRO A 64 -1.70 -14.23 14.03
C PRO A 64 -1.31 -14.12 12.55
N ARG A 65 -1.61 -12.96 11.93
CA ARG A 65 -1.50 -12.78 10.47
C ARG A 65 -0.06 -12.79 9.97
N PHE A 66 0.88 -12.28 10.78
CA PHE A 66 2.27 -12.06 10.38
C PHE A 66 3.30 -12.83 11.23
N LYS A 67 2.89 -13.98 11.79
CA LYS A 67 3.73 -14.82 12.67
C LYS A 67 5.05 -15.25 12.03
N THR A 68 5.08 -15.45 10.72
CA THR A 68 6.26 -15.97 10.00
C THR A 68 6.60 -15.11 8.79
N PHE A 69 7.87 -15.16 8.37
CA PHE A 69 8.31 -14.54 7.12
C PHE A 69 7.49 -15.01 5.92
N LYS A 70 7.15 -16.30 5.85
CA LYS A 70 6.31 -16.87 4.77
C LYS A 70 4.90 -16.25 4.76
N ALA A 71 4.29 -16.08 5.93
CA ALA A 71 2.97 -15.45 6.03
C ALA A 71 3.01 -13.98 5.58
N MET A 72 4.04 -13.24 6.00
CA MET A 72 4.27 -11.86 5.55
C MET A 72 4.50 -11.77 4.05
N ALA A 73 5.39 -12.60 3.49
CA ALA A 73 5.66 -12.67 2.06
C ALA A 73 4.39 -13.00 1.26
N THR A 74 3.57 -13.93 1.75
CA THR A 74 2.29 -14.30 1.12
C THR A 74 1.30 -13.15 1.14
N SER A 75 1.17 -12.44 2.26
CA SER A 75 0.30 -11.25 2.35
C SER A 75 0.77 -10.16 1.41
N PHE A 76 2.08 -9.89 1.37
CA PHE A 76 2.68 -8.89 0.51
C PHE A 76 2.43 -9.22 -0.97
N TYR A 77 2.70 -10.47 -1.37
CA TYR A 77 2.47 -10.95 -2.74
C TYR A 77 1.00 -10.86 -3.17
N ARG A 78 0.07 -11.31 -2.31
CA ARG A 78 -1.37 -11.20 -2.60
C ARG A 78 -1.83 -9.75 -2.70
N THR A 79 -1.24 -8.86 -1.92
CA THR A 79 -1.56 -7.43 -1.98
C THR A 79 -1.03 -6.79 -3.26
N ASP A 80 0.17 -7.17 -3.73
CA ASP A 80 0.72 -6.76 -5.03
C ASP A 80 -0.22 -7.18 -6.17
N LEU A 81 -0.57 -8.46 -6.25
CA LEU A 81 -1.48 -8.97 -7.29
C LEU A 81 -2.83 -8.23 -7.27
N PHE A 82 -3.40 -8.06 -6.08
CA PHE A 82 -4.65 -7.32 -5.91
C PHE A 82 -4.53 -5.86 -6.39
N ILE A 83 -3.45 -5.16 -6.05
CA ILE A 83 -3.24 -3.77 -6.50
C ILE A 83 -3.06 -3.72 -8.01
N ARG A 84 -2.36 -4.69 -8.61
CA ARG A 84 -2.22 -4.76 -10.07
C ARG A 84 -3.55 -4.92 -10.77
N ASP A 85 -4.44 -5.74 -10.24
CA ASP A 85 -5.78 -5.89 -10.78
C ASP A 85 -6.60 -4.61 -10.59
N VAL A 86 -6.49 -3.96 -9.43
CA VAL A 86 -7.19 -2.71 -9.13
C VAL A 86 -6.72 -1.55 -10.00
N THR A 87 -5.44 -1.48 -10.36
CA THR A 87 -4.86 -0.35 -11.10
C THR A 87 -4.64 -0.67 -12.57
N ASP A 88 -5.12 -1.82 -13.06
CA ASP A 88 -4.88 -2.29 -14.43
C ASP A 88 -3.38 -2.30 -14.82
N SER A 89 -2.50 -2.68 -13.88
CA SER A 89 -1.03 -2.72 -14.06
C SER A 89 -0.47 -4.15 -14.07
N GLY A 90 -1.37 -5.14 -14.17
CA GLY A 90 -1.04 -6.56 -14.27
C GLY A 90 -0.59 -6.99 -15.68
N SER A 91 -0.30 -8.28 -15.83
CA SER A 91 0.04 -8.88 -17.13
C SER A 91 -1.17 -8.98 -18.07
N GLN A 92 -2.37 -9.08 -17.50
CA GLN A 92 -3.65 -9.11 -18.19
C GLN A 92 -4.41 -7.82 -17.86
N ALA A 93 -5.06 -7.23 -18.87
CA ALA A 93 -5.91 -6.07 -18.66
C ALA A 93 -7.14 -6.48 -17.86
N THR A 94 -7.39 -5.79 -16.76
CA THR A 94 -8.54 -5.95 -15.88
C THR A 94 -9.55 -4.84 -16.08
N GLY A 95 -9.15 -3.65 -16.53
CA GLY A 95 -10.00 -2.45 -16.53
C GLY A 95 -10.16 -1.80 -15.15
N GLY A 96 -9.36 -2.22 -14.16
CA GLY A 96 -9.35 -1.65 -12.82
C GLY A 96 -10.73 -1.67 -12.14
N ILE A 97 -11.07 -0.58 -11.43
CA ILE A 97 -12.34 -0.48 -10.68
C ILE A 97 -13.60 -0.38 -11.57
N SER A 98 -13.45 -0.23 -12.90
CA SER A 98 -14.57 -0.32 -13.84
C SER A 98 -15.04 -1.75 -14.08
N ASN A 99 -14.25 -2.76 -13.69
CA ASN A 99 -14.60 -4.16 -13.82
C ASN A 99 -15.39 -4.69 -12.60
N PRO A 100 -16.58 -5.30 -12.80
CA PRO A 100 -17.38 -5.85 -11.71
C PRO A 100 -16.65 -6.92 -10.87
N LYS A 101 -15.75 -7.70 -11.46
CA LYS A 101 -14.96 -8.70 -10.72
C LYS A 101 -13.99 -8.04 -9.74
N VAL A 102 -13.32 -6.96 -10.15
CA VAL A 102 -12.41 -6.18 -9.29
C VAL A 102 -13.20 -5.52 -8.16
N ARG A 103 -14.37 -4.96 -8.45
CA ARG A 103 -15.26 -4.40 -7.40
C ARG A 103 -15.74 -5.45 -6.41
N GLY A 104 -16.12 -6.63 -6.88
CA GLY A 104 -16.49 -7.76 -6.01
C GLY A 104 -15.33 -8.18 -5.11
N MET A 105 -14.10 -8.20 -5.64
CA MET A 105 -12.90 -8.49 -4.85
C MET A 105 -12.64 -7.43 -3.77
N LEU A 106 -12.77 -6.13 -4.09
CA LEU A 106 -12.65 -5.04 -3.11
C LEU A 106 -13.64 -5.23 -1.95
N GLN A 107 -14.92 -5.47 -2.26
CA GLN A 107 -15.96 -5.70 -1.26
C GLN A 107 -15.67 -6.92 -0.39
N GLN A 108 -15.19 -8.03 -0.97
CA GLN A 108 -14.79 -9.22 -0.20
C GLN A 108 -13.62 -8.94 0.76
N ILE A 109 -12.64 -8.13 0.35
CA ILE A 109 -11.53 -7.73 1.23
C ILE A 109 -12.09 -6.92 2.40
N GLN A 110 -12.98 -5.96 2.15
CA GLN A 110 -13.56 -5.16 3.23
C GLN A 110 -14.42 -6.02 4.16
N GLN A 111 -15.18 -6.97 3.64
CA GLN A 111 -15.93 -7.94 4.47
C GLN A 111 -14.98 -8.73 5.39
N ARG A 112 -13.83 -9.19 4.87
CA ARG A 112 -12.82 -9.88 5.69
C ARG A 112 -12.22 -8.96 6.75
N HIS A 113 -11.90 -7.71 6.41
CA HIS A 113 -11.39 -6.75 7.38
C HIS A 113 -12.40 -6.46 8.49
N ARG A 114 -13.70 -6.34 8.16
CA ARG A 114 -14.78 -6.19 9.14
C ARG A 114 -14.92 -7.43 10.03
N ALA A 115 -14.83 -8.64 9.46
CA ALA A 115 -14.93 -9.89 10.21
C ALA A 115 -13.81 -10.04 11.26
N VAL A 116 -12.60 -9.58 10.94
CA VAL A 116 -11.47 -9.55 11.89
C VAL A 116 -11.30 -8.19 12.60
N LYS A 117 -12.34 -7.35 12.54
CA LYS A 117 -12.47 -6.08 13.26
C LYS A 117 -11.29 -5.11 13.06
N ILE A 118 -10.73 -5.02 11.84
CA ILE A 118 -9.72 -3.99 11.53
C ILE A 118 -10.40 -2.61 11.57
N PRO A 119 -9.96 -1.68 12.45
CA PRO A 119 -10.53 -0.34 12.52
C PRO A 119 -10.41 0.40 11.18
N GLU A 120 -11.43 1.19 10.84
CA GLU A 120 -11.45 1.95 9.58
C GLU A 120 -10.25 2.89 9.46
N TRP A 121 -9.83 3.51 10.56
CA TRP A 121 -8.67 4.41 10.58
C TRP A 121 -7.39 3.73 10.12
N MET A 122 -7.17 2.46 10.49
CA MET A 122 -5.99 1.72 10.07
C MET A 122 -6.01 1.49 8.56
N GLN A 123 -7.17 1.18 8.01
CA GLN A 123 -7.31 0.91 6.58
C GLN A 123 -7.14 2.18 5.75
N THR A 124 -7.77 3.29 6.17
CA THR A 124 -7.61 4.59 5.50
C THR A 124 -6.16 5.09 5.61
N TYR A 125 -5.52 4.96 6.78
CA TYR A 125 -4.12 5.29 6.96
C TYR A 125 -3.20 4.48 6.03
N PHE A 126 -3.40 3.15 5.95
CA PHE A 126 -2.63 2.29 5.06
C PHE A 126 -2.77 2.73 3.60
N GLY A 127 -3.99 3.06 3.19
CA GLY A 127 -4.26 3.52 1.83
C GLY A 127 -3.55 4.83 1.50
N PHE A 128 -3.58 5.79 2.42
CA PHE A 128 -2.81 7.02 2.27
C PHE A 128 -1.29 6.76 2.28
N SER A 129 -0.79 5.86 3.13
CA SER A 129 0.63 5.52 3.17
C SER A 129 1.12 4.89 1.87
N LEU A 130 0.30 4.07 1.21
CA LEU A 130 0.60 3.56 -0.14
C LEU A 130 0.63 4.68 -1.17
N LEU A 131 -0.38 5.56 -1.18
CA LEU A 131 -0.46 6.72 -2.08
C LEU A 131 0.79 7.60 -1.95
N GLU A 132 1.15 7.97 -0.73
CA GLU A 132 2.31 8.83 -0.48
C GLU A 132 3.62 8.14 -0.91
N ASN A 133 3.77 6.84 -0.68
CA ASN A 133 4.96 6.12 -1.10
C ASN A 133 5.06 5.96 -2.62
N VAL A 134 3.93 5.83 -3.33
CA VAL A 134 3.92 5.90 -4.81
C VAL A 134 4.41 7.27 -5.26
N GLU A 135 3.87 8.36 -4.70
CA GLU A 135 4.28 9.73 -5.06
C GLU A 135 5.77 9.98 -4.83
N LYS A 136 6.32 9.53 -3.69
CA LYS A 136 7.76 9.64 -3.38
C LYS A 136 8.63 8.88 -4.37
N GLN A 137 8.23 7.66 -4.76
CA GLN A 137 9.01 6.81 -5.66
C GLN A 137 8.85 7.19 -7.14
N CYS A 138 7.73 7.79 -7.49
CA CYS A 138 7.43 8.25 -8.84
C CYS A 138 7.81 9.71 -9.09
N ALA A 139 8.31 10.42 -8.06
CA ALA A 139 8.75 11.80 -8.17
C ALA A 139 9.77 12.03 -9.31
N PRO A 140 9.78 13.25 -9.92
CA PRO A 140 8.79 14.31 -9.72
C PRO A 140 7.43 13.95 -10.32
N MET A 141 6.34 14.46 -9.70
CA MET A 141 4.97 14.38 -10.21
C MET A 141 4.36 15.77 -10.22
N THR A 142 3.63 16.09 -11.28
CA THR A 142 2.87 17.33 -11.42
C THR A 142 1.65 17.36 -10.48
N ASP A 143 1.10 18.55 -10.24
CA ASP A 143 -0.10 18.69 -9.40
C ASP A 143 -1.31 17.97 -10.01
N ASP A 144 -1.43 17.99 -11.35
CA ASP A 144 -2.50 17.27 -12.04
C ASP A 144 -2.36 15.75 -11.91
N GLU A 145 -1.14 15.21 -11.99
CA GLU A 145 -0.90 13.78 -11.75
C GLU A 145 -1.23 13.39 -10.30
N ARG A 146 -0.86 14.22 -9.31
CA ARG A 146 -1.22 13.96 -7.90
C ARG A 146 -2.74 13.98 -7.71
N ARG A 147 -3.43 14.95 -8.33
CA ARG A 147 -4.89 15.06 -8.31
C ARG A 147 -5.56 13.82 -8.90
N LEU A 148 -5.15 13.39 -10.10
CA LEU A 148 -5.70 12.21 -10.77
C LEU A 148 -5.42 10.91 -9.98
N HIS A 149 -4.20 10.76 -9.46
CA HIS A 149 -3.83 9.61 -8.63
C HIS A 149 -4.69 9.53 -7.37
N LEU A 150 -4.86 10.66 -6.66
CA LEU A 150 -5.69 10.73 -5.47
C LEU A 150 -7.17 10.47 -5.78
N ALA A 151 -7.70 11.04 -6.86
CA ALA A 151 -9.07 10.83 -7.30
C ALA A 151 -9.36 9.35 -7.59
N TYR A 152 -8.43 8.65 -8.26
CA TYR A 152 -8.55 7.20 -8.48
C TYR A 152 -8.57 6.41 -7.18
N MET A 153 -7.66 6.74 -6.27
CA MET A 153 -7.54 6.07 -4.98
C MET A 153 -8.80 6.33 -4.14
N ALA A 154 -9.28 7.56 -4.05
CA ALA A 154 -10.52 7.89 -3.33
C ALA A 154 -11.71 7.07 -3.85
N LYS A 155 -11.93 7.00 -5.16
CA LYS A 155 -12.97 6.14 -5.76
C LYS A 155 -12.79 4.68 -5.37
N THR A 156 -11.56 4.16 -5.47
CA THR A 156 -11.23 2.76 -5.13
C THR A 156 -11.59 2.43 -3.69
N TYR A 157 -11.15 3.24 -2.72
CA TYR A 157 -11.41 3.00 -1.29
C TYR A 157 -12.90 3.17 -0.95
N ARG A 158 -13.59 4.13 -1.58
CA ARG A 158 -15.03 4.32 -1.40
C ARG A 158 -15.86 3.18 -1.99
N ILE A 159 -15.49 2.63 -3.15
CA ILE A 159 -16.08 1.41 -3.74
C ILE A 159 -15.83 0.19 -2.83
N MET A 160 -14.64 0.12 -2.24
CA MET A 160 -14.30 -0.95 -1.29
C MET A 160 -15.18 -0.92 -0.04
N GLY A 161 -15.78 0.22 0.30
CA GLY A 161 -16.64 0.35 1.47
C GLY A 161 -15.96 1.04 2.65
N MET A 162 -15.03 1.97 2.38
CA MET A 162 -14.30 2.76 3.37
C MET A 162 -14.45 4.27 3.12
N PRO A 163 -14.43 5.10 4.18
CA PRO A 163 -14.32 6.54 4.02
C PRO A 163 -12.92 6.92 3.50
N PHE A 164 -12.89 7.74 2.45
CA PHE A 164 -11.66 8.24 1.84
C PHE A 164 -11.96 9.51 1.05
N THR A 165 -11.14 10.55 1.18
CA THR A 165 -11.39 11.84 0.54
C THR A 165 -10.39 12.17 -0.56
N GLU A 166 -10.79 13.06 -1.47
CA GLU A 166 -9.90 13.67 -2.46
C GLU A 166 -9.17 14.91 -1.89
N ASP A 167 -9.43 15.30 -0.65
CA ASP A 167 -8.65 16.32 0.05
C ASP A 167 -7.32 15.75 0.58
N ARG A 168 -6.25 15.99 -0.18
CA ARG A 168 -4.89 15.56 0.13
C ARG A 168 -4.38 16.11 1.47
N VAL A 169 -4.78 17.32 1.85
CA VAL A 169 -4.37 17.99 3.09
C VAL A 169 -5.07 17.35 4.28
N ALA A 170 -6.36 17.04 4.13
CA ALA A 170 -7.12 16.35 5.18
C ALA A 170 -6.57 14.93 5.44
N LEU A 171 -6.24 14.16 4.40
CA LEU A 171 -5.60 12.84 4.54
C LEU A 171 -4.23 12.90 5.18
N GLU A 172 -3.43 13.91 4.83
CA GLU A 172 -2.11 14.10 5.44
C GLU A 172 -2.25 14.43 6.91
N ARG A 173 -3.06 15.44 7.27
CA ARG A 173 -3.31 15.81 8.66
C ARG A 173 -3.76 14.60 9.48
N PHE A 174 -4.77 13.88 8.99
CA PHE A 174 -5.25 12.64 9.61
C PHE A 174 -4.12 11.63 9.86
N SER A 175 -3.26 11.41 8.88
CA SER A 175 -2.17 10.43 8.98
C SER A 175 -1.06 10.89 9.93
N ARG A 176 -0.73 12.19 9.93
CA ARG A 176 0.26 12.77 10.84
C ARG A 176 -0.22 12.77 12.29
N GLU A 177 -1.51 12.95 12.54
CA GLU A 177 -2.12 12.81 13.87
C GLU A 177 -1.99 11.38 14.39
N ILE A 178 -2.35 10.38 13.57
CA ILE A 178 -2.18 8.95 13.92
C ILE A 178 -0.72 8.67 14.26
N GLU A 179 0.22 9.12 13.42
CA GLU A 179 1.64 8.88 13.67
C GLU A 179 2.14 9.55 14.95
N ALA A 180 1.65 10.75 15.27
CA ALA A 180 2.03 11.44 16.50
C ALA A 180 1.55 10.68 17.75
N GLU A 181 0.40 10.02 17.68
CA GLU A 181 -0.18 9.26 18.80
C GLU A 181 0.36 7.82 18.91
N GLN A 182 0.62 7.19 17.76
CA GLN A 182 0.79 5.75 17.65
C GLN A 182 2.22 5.32 17.33
N ALA A 183 3.08 6.22 16.83
CA ALA A 183 4.46 5.87 16.49
C ALA A 183 5.23 5.45 17.75
N ALA A 184 5.56 4.16 17.83
CA ALA A 184 6.25 3.59 18.98
C ALA A 184 7.06 2.36 18.58
N VAL A 185 8.16 2.14 19.31
CA VAL A 185 8.88 0.86 19.25
C VAL A 185 8.23 -0.10 20.25
N THR A 186 7.53 -1.11 19.74
CA THR A 186 7.03 -2.23 20.55
C THR A 186 7.91 -3.47 20.35
N GLU A 187 7.70 -4.50 21.18
CA GLU A 187 8.51 -5.72 21.22
C GLU A 187 8.71 -6.38 19.83
N ASN A 188 7.66 -6.40 19.00
CA ASN A 188 7.69 -7.12 17.72
C ASN A 188 8.19 -6.26 16.54
N VAL A 189 8.42 -4.95 16.73
CA VAL A 189 8.84 -4.03 15.66
C VAL A 189 10.12 -4.52 14.98
N ALA A 190 11.14 -4.87 15.78
CA ALA A 190 12.43 -5.30 15.23
C ALA A 190 12.29 -6.54 14.33
N ARG A 191 11.51 -7.54 14.77
CA ARG A 191 11.24 -8.77 14.01
C ARG A 191 10.55 -8.48 12.69
N HIS A 192 9.49 -7.68 12.70
CA HIS A 192 8.74 -7.35 11.49
C HIS A 192 9.59 -6.51 10.52
N SER A 193 10.33 -5.52 11.03
CA SER A 193 11.26 -4.71 10.24
C SER A 193 12.33 -5.55 9.53
N VAL A 194 12.93 -6.52 10.22
CA VAL A 194 13.87 -7.46 9.59
C VAL A 194 13.24 -8.20 8.43
N ASN A 195 12.00 -8.68 8.58
CA ASN A 195 11.29 -9.40 7.53
C ASN A 195 10.94 -8.50 6.34
N ILE A 196 10.47 -7.28 6.59
CA ILE A 196 10.11 -6.32 5.55
C ILE A 196 11.34 -5.87 4.77
N LEU A 197 12.45 -5.57 5.43
CA LEU A 197 13.69 -5.19 4.75
C LEU A 197 14.26 -6.34 3.88
N ARG A 198 14.10 -7.59 4.32
CA ARG A 198 14.43 -8.76 3.48
C ARG A 198 13.52 -8.87 2.26
N LEU A 199 12.21 -8.67 2.42
CA LEU A 199 11.28 -8.63 1.30
C LEU A 199 11.63 -7.51 0.33
N GLY A 200 11.99 -6.33 0.85
CA GLY A 200 12.47 -5.20 0.07
C GLY A 200 13.63 -5.60 -0.85
N GLU A 201 14.67 -6.22 -0.30
CA GLU A 201 15.81 -6.69 -1.08
C GLU A 201 15.43 -7.73 -2.14
N MET A 202 14.45 -8.59 -1.86
CA MET A 202 13.94 -9.53 -2.86
C MET A 202 13.27 -8.81 -4.04
N ILE A 203 12.46 -7.78 -3.77
CA ILE A 203 11.70 -7.04 -4.81
C ILE A 203 12.46 -5.83 -5.38
N GLY A 204 13.76 -5.71 -5.06
CA GLY A 204 14.63 -4.66 -5.60
C GLY A 204 14.53 -3.31 -4.91
N VAL A 205 14.03 -3.25 -3.67
CA VAL A 205 14.18 -2.10 -2.76
C VAL A 205 15.43 -2.31 -1.91
N SER A 206 16.40 -1.40 -2.00
CA SER A 206 17.61 -1.47 -1.19
C SER A 206 17.28 -1.26 0.29
N SER A 207 17.83 -2.08 1.18
CA SER A 207 17.77 -1.87 2.63
C SER A 207 18.83 -0.87 3.10
N ALA A 208 19.29 0.05 2.24
CA ALA A 208 20.19 1.13 2.63
C ALA A 208 19.40 2.28 3.28
N PRO A 209 19.98 3.00 4.26
CA PRO A 209 19.30 4.11 4.94
C PRO A 209 18.72 5.13 3.94
N ASP A 210 19.50 5.54 2.95
CA ASP A 210 19.08 6.52 1.93
C ASP A 210 17.94 6.03 1.03
N SER A 211 17.67 4.73 1.02
CA SER A 211 16.53 4.15 0.30
C SER A 211 15.30 3.96 1.18
N ILE A 212 15.46 3.73 2.49
CA ILE A 212 14.34 3.37 3.38
C ILE A 212 13.88 4.56 4.22
N LEU A 213 14.80 5.30 4.83
CA LEU A 213 14.44 6.40 5.73
C LEU A 213 13.62 7.49 5.04
N PRO A 214 13.88 7.86 3.76
CA PRO A 214 13.02 8.83 3.05
C PRO A 214 11.60 8.33 2.76
N MET A 215 11.35 7.01 2.79
CA MET A 215 10.01 6.46 2.60
C MET A 215 9.12 6.68 3.83
N LEU A 216 9.73 6.82 5.01
CA LEU A 216 9.03 6.94 6.29
C LEU A 216 8.67 8.41 6.60
N PRO A 217 7.47 8.65 7.11
CA PRO A 217 7.11 9.91 7.76
C PRO A 217 8.03 10.28 8.92
N ALA A 218 8.10 11.56 9.27
CA ALA A 218 9.03 12.06 10.27
C ALA A 218 8.92 11.35 11.63
N ARG A 219 7.70 11.16 12.15
CA ARG A 219 7.47 10.55 13.48
C ARG A 219 7.90 9.09 13.52
N THR A 220 7.47 8.28 12.55
CA THR A 220 7.84 6.87 12.49
C THR A 220 9.30 6.66 12.09
N ARG A 221 9.87 7.54 11.26
CA ARG A 221 11.31 7.59 10.99
C ARG A 221 12.10 7.80 12.27
N SER A 222 11.78 8.80 13.09
CA SER A 222 12.50 9.08 14.34
C SER A 222 12.44 7.90 15.31
N ALA A 223 11.32 7.17 15.37
CA ALA A 223 11.20 5.95 16.17
C ALA A 223 12.05 4.79 15.60
N PHE A 224 12.14 4.68 14.27
CA PHE A 224 12.77 3.55 13.61
C PHE A 224 14.29 3.69 13.40
N GLU A 225 14.77 4.90 13.16
CA GLU A 225 16.18 5.18 12.81
C GLU A 225 17.18 4.62 13.84
N PRO A 226 16.95 4.70 15.16
CA PRO A 226 17.82 4.06 16.16
C PRO A 226 17.88 2.54 16.06
N LEU A 227 16.81 1.88 15.60
CA LEU A 227 16.75 0.42 15.44
C LEU A 227 17.42 -0.05 14.15
N TYR A 228 17.57 0.86 13.17
CA TYR A 228 17.97 0.53 11.80
C TYR A 228 19.23 -0.33 11.71
N PRO A 229 20.32 -0.05 12.45
CA PRO A 229 21.53 -0.86 12.39
C PRO A 229 21.31 -2.33 12.78
N GLY A 230 20.42 -2.58 13.75
CA GLY A 230 20.13 -3.93 14.26
C GLY A 230 19.16 -4.75 13.39
N VAL A 231 18.34 -4.08 12.57
CA VAL A 231 17.34 -4.77 11.73
C VAL A 231 17.76 -4.89 10.26
N ARG A 232 18.78 -4.14 9.83
CA ARG A 232 19.26 -4.15 8.46
C ARG A 232 19.89 -5.50 8.10
N PRO A 233 19.48 -6.15 6.99
CA PRO A 233 20.17 -7.34 6.50
C PRO A 233 21.64 -7.06 6.17
N GLY A 234 22.53 -7.95 6.64
CA GLY A 234 23.96 -7.89 6.29
C GLY A 234 24.24 -8.12 4.79
N PRO A 235 25.44 -7.77 4.28
CA PRO A 235 25.77 -7.80 2.85
C PRO A 235 25.46 -9.12 2.15
N LEU A 236 25.87 -10.25 2.73
CA LEU A 236 25.60 -11.58 2.18
C LEU A 236 24.11 -11.86 2.06
N ARG A 237 23.33 -11.50 3.08
CA ARG A 237 21.89 -11.74 3.09
C ARG A 237 21.17 -10.89 2.05
N ARG A 238 21.62 -9.66 1.80
CA ARG A 238 21.09 -8.81 0.72
C ARG A 238 21.35 -9.43 -0.65
N ALA A 239 22.59 -9.88 -0.90
CA ALA A 239 22.94 -10.55 -2.15
C ALA A 239 22.07 -11.78 -2.39
N TRP A 240 21.94 -12.66 -1.39
CA TRP A 240 21.07 -13.84 -1.45
C TRP A 240 19.60 -13.49 -1.68
N SER A 241 19.07 -12.49 -0.98
CA SER A 241 17.67 -12.06 -1.13
C SER A 241 17.39 -11.57 -2.55
N ARG A 242 18.30 -10.81 -3.15
CA ARG A 242 18.19 -10.36 -4.55
C ARG A 242 18.22 -11.51 -5.54
N VAL A 243 19.10 -12.49 -5.34
CA VAL A 243 19.17 -13.70 -6.19
C VAL A 243 17.86 -14.48 -6.10
N LEU A 244 17.36 -14.74 -4.88
CA LEU A 244 16.08 -15.40 -4.68
C LEU A 244 14.92 -14.61 -5.30
N GLY A 245 14.92 -13.29 -5.15
CA GLY A 245 13.94 -12.41 -5.78
C GLY A 245 13.92 -12.55 -7.30
N LYS A 246 15.09 -12.51 -7.95
CA LYS A 246 15.21 -12.72 -9.41
C LYS A 246 14.69 -14.08 -9.88
N LEU A 247 14.80 -15.12 -9.06
CA LEU A 247 14.31 -16.46 -9.41
C LEU A 247 12.79 -16.61 -9.18
N LEU A 248 12.24 -15.93 -8.17
CA LEU A 248 10.88 -16.19 -7.68
C LEU A 248 9.84 -15.17 -8.17
N ILE A 249 10.21 -13.91 -8.38
CA ILE A 249 9.30 -12.79 -8.69
C ILE A 249 8.84 -12.71 -10.16
N PRO A 250 9.65 -13.07 -11.19
CA PRO A 250 9.26 -12.88 -12.59
C PRO A 250 7.97 -13.59 -13.04
N LYS A 251 7.40 -14.50 -12.23
CA LYS A 251 6.13 -15.17 -12.54
C LYS A 251 4.88 -14.29 -12.33
N ALA A 252 5.02 -13.11 -11.71
CA ALA A 252 3.87 -12.28 -11.32
C ALA A 252 3.77 -10.95 -12.07
N VAL A 253 4.88 -10.46 -12.59
CA VAL A 253 5.00 -9.16 -13.25
C VAL A 253 5.08 -9.44 -14.75
N GLY A 254 3.98 -9.25 -15.46
CA GLY A 254 4.02 -9.29 -16.93
C GLY A 254 4.92 -8.21 -17.53
N ALA A 255 4.97 -8.12 -18.85
CA ALA A 255 5.67 -7.05 -19.55
C ALA A 255 4.95 -5.68 -19.39
N PRO A 256 5.69 -4.54 -19.49
CA PRO A 256 5.10 -3.20 -19.61
C PRO A 256 4.05 -3.14 -20.70
N ARG A 257 2.83 -2.76 -20.35
CA ARG A 257 1.79 -2.41 -21.33
C ARG A 257 1.36 -0.97 -21.08
N ARG A 258 1.01 -0.26 -22.16
CA ARG A 258 0.18 0.94 -22.05
C ARG A 258 -1.19 0.46 -21.54
N ALA A 259 -1.79 1.17 -20.57
CA ALA A 259 -3.13 0.87 -20.09
C ALA A 259 -4.06 0.72 -21.31
N VAL A 260 -4.82 -0.37 -21.37
CA VAL A 260 -5.69 -0.62 -22.52
C VAL A 260 -7.05 -0.05 -22.14
N PRO A 261 -7.60 0.91 -22.91
CA PRO A 261 -8.97 1.35 -22.69
C PRO A 261 -9.89 0.13 -22.79
N PHE A 262 -10.67 -0.13 -21.74
CA PHE A 262 -11.68 -1.18 -21.79
C PHE A 262 -12.72 -0.77 -22.85
N ALA A 263 -12.93 -1.63 -23.85
CA ALA A 263 -14.07 -1.49 -24.77
C ALA A 263 -15.34 -1.73 -23.96
N GLY A 264 -16.24 -0.74 -23.96
CA GLY A 264 -17.48 -0.71 -23.17
C GLY A 264 -18.35 -1.95 -23.33
#